data_AF-A0A498P851-F1
#
_entry.id   AF-A0A498P851-F1
#
_cell.length_a   1.000
_cell.length_b   1.000
_cell.length_c   1.000
_cell.angle_alpha   90.00
_cell.angle_beta   90.00
_cell.angle_gamma   90.00
#
_symmetry.space_group_name_H-M   'P 1'
#
loop_
_entity.id
_entity.type
_entity.pdbx_description
1 polymer ?
#
loop_
_entity_poly.entity_id
_entity_poly.type
_entity_poly.pdbx_seq_one_letter_code
_entity_poly.pdbx_strand_id
1 'polypeptide(L)' 'MKRLTLFALAITLIATVFAAKTPYQAVLQHSRIRGRTHGPNVCAMQKIQGTDKKYFTNCKQWYHRKICGKPTT' A
#
# COMPACT_ATOMS: atom_id res chain seq x y z
N MET A 1 -1.88 30.50 29.44
CA MET A 1 -2.24 29.14 28.98
C MET A 1 -2.91 29.11 27.59
N LYS A 2 -3.90 29.97 27.31
CA LYS A 2 -4.64 30.01 26.02
C LYS A 2 -3.79 30.27 24.76
N ARG A 3 -2.71 31.05 24.87
CA ARG A 3 -1.79 31.29 23.74
C ARG A 3 -0.91 30.07 23.44
N LEU A 4 -0.44 29.36 24.46
CA LEU A 4 0.36 28.16 24.30
C LEU A 4 -0.42 27.05 23.59
N THR A 5 -1.69 26.89 23.96
CA THR A 5 -2.59 25.92 23.31
C THR A 5 -2.84 26.28 21.85
N LEU A 6 -2.99 27.56 21.51
CA LEU A 6 -3.15 28.01 20.12
C LEU A 6 -1.89 27.75 19.29
N PHE A 7 -0.70 28.02 19.85
CA PHE A 7 0.56 27.72 19.17
C PHE A 7 0.76 26.22 18.94
N ALA A 8 0.47 25.38 19.95
CA ALA A 8 0.55 23.94 19.80
C ALA A 8 -0.39 23.44 18.68
N LEU A 9 -1.62 23.95 18.63
CA LEU A 9 -2.62 23.58 17.64
C LEU A 9 -2.19 24.01 16.22
N ALA A 10 -1.61 25.21 16.08
CA ALA A 10 -1.05 25.69 14.81
C ALA A 10 0.11 24.79 14.33
N ILE A 11 1.04 24.44 15.22
CA ILE A 11 2.17 23.56 14.89
C ILE A 11 1.67 22.19 14.44
N THR A 12 0.69 21.61 15.13
CA THR A 12 0.12 20.32 14.73
C THR A 12 -0.56 20.37 13.36
N LEU A 13 -1.28 21.45 13.05
CA LEU A 13 -1.96 21.62 11.76
C LEU A 13 -0.96 21.78 10.62
N ILE A 14 0.14 22.49 10.85
CA ILE A 14 1.20 22.64 9.87
C ILE A 14 1.90 21.30 9.65
N ALA A 15 2.24 20.58 10.72
CA ALA A 15 2.90 19.28 10.63
C ALA A 15 2.07 18.22 9.88
N THR A 16 0.75 18.18 10.06
CA THR A 16 -0.11 17.22 9.36
C THR A 16 -0.16 17.45 7.86
N VAL A 17 -0.15 18.72 7.42
CA VAL A 17 -0.11 19.07 5.99
C VAL A 17 1.20 18.62 5.35
N PHE A 18 2.34 18.84 6.02
CA PHE A 18 3.65 18.42 5.49
C PHE A 18 3.89 16.91 5.53
N ALA A 19 3.25 16.18 6.45
CA ALA A 19 3.39 14.74 6.58
C ALA A 19 2.44 13.94 5.66
N ALA A 20 1.54 14.61 4.93
CA ALA A 20 0.55 13.96 4.08
C ALA A 20 1.22 13.22 2.89
N LYS A 21 1.01 11.90 2.83
CA LYS A 21 1.45 11.09 1.69
C LYS A 21 0.41 11.15 0.57
N THR A 22 0.89 11.28 -0.66
CA THR A 22 0.02 11.13 -1.83
C THR A 22 -0.51 9.69 -1.93
N PRO A 23 -1.69 9.47 -2.54
CA PRO A 23 -2.23 8.12 -2.76
C PRO A 23 -1.24 7.21 -3.49
N TYR A 24 -0.48 7.75 -4.45
CA TYR A 24 0.54 7.02 -5.19
C TYR A 24 1.71 6.58 -4.28
N GLN A 25 2.19 7.46 -3.41
CA GLN A 25 3.24 7.11 -2.44
C GLN A 25 2.78 6.03 -1.45
N ALA A 26 1.51 6.04 -1.04
CA ALA A 26 0.96 4.98 -0.19
C ALA A 26 1.00 3.61 -0.89
N VAL A 27 0.60 3.55 -2.17
CA VAL A 27 0.69 2.31 -2.99
C VAL A 27 2.13 1.84 -3.13
N LEU A 28 3.07 2.74 -3.42
CA LEU A 28 4.49 2.39 -3.53
C LEU A 28 5.09 1.90 -2.21
N GLN A 29 4.72 2.51 -1.08
CA GLN A 29 5.17 2.05 0.23
C GLN A 29 4.65 0.64 0.51
N HIS A 30 3.36 0.41 0.24
CA HIS A 30 2.73 -0.91 0.42
C HIS A 30 3.40 -1.99 -0.42
N SER A 31 3.71 -1.66 -1.68
CA SER A 31 4.50 -2.51 -2.57
C SER A 31 5.86 -2.86 -1.98
N ARG A 32 6.60 -1.87 -1.46
CA ARG A 32 7.94 -2.08 -0.93
C ARG A 32 7.92 -2.97 0.29
N ILE A 33 6.97 -2.77 1.20
CA ILE A 33 6.85 -3.59 2.42
C ILE A 33 6.59 -5.05 2.07
N ARG A 34 5.67 -5.32 1.14
CA ARG A 34 5.35 -6.69 0.70
C ARG A 34 6.45 -7.33 -0.13
N GLY A 35 7.08 -6.58 -1.02
CA GLY A 35 8.19 -7.08 -1.83
C GLY A 35 9.48 -7.29 -1.03
N ARG A 36 9.60 -6.72 0.18
CA ARG A 36 10.83 -6.76 0.98
C ARG A 36 11.32 -8.17 1.27
N THR A 37 10.41 -9.13 1.45
CA THR A 37 10.74 -10.53 1.69
C THR A 37 11.22 -11.26 0.43
N HIS A 38 10.88 -10.76 -0.75
CA HIS A 38 11.15 -11.42 -2.04
C HIS A 38 12.34 -10.83 -2.78
N GLY A 39 12.75 -9.60 -2.46
CA GLY A 39 13.88 -8.93 -3.08
C GLY A 39 13.50 -8.04 -4.28
N PRO A 40 14.48 -7.41 -4.94
CA PRO A 40 14.25 -6.57 -6.10
C PRO A 40 13.91 -7.39 -7.35
N ASN A 41 13.27 -6.76 -8.34
CA ASN A 41 13.00 -7.33 -9.67
C ASN A 41 12.10 -8.58 -9.69
N VAL A 42 11.20 -8.69 -8.72
CA VAL A 42 10.17 -9.74 -8.65
C VAL A 42 8.81 -9.24 -9.15
N CYS A 43 8.00 -10.17 -9.65
CA CYS A 43 6.61 -9.96 -10.03
C CYS A 43 5.71 -10.93 -9.26
N ALA A 44 4.46 -10.54 -9.04
CA ALA A 44 3.49 -11.37 -8.34
C ALA A 44 2.62 -12.12 -9.34
N MET A 45 2.54 -13.44 -9.20
CA MET A 45 1.67 -14.30 -10.01
C MET A 45 0.51 -14.79 -9.14
N GLN A 46 -0.72 -14.61 -9.62
CA GLN A 46 -1.94 -15.09 -8.97
C GLN A 46 -2.54 -16.21 -9.80
N LYS A 47 -2.63 -17.42 -9.23
CA LYS A 47 -3.33 -18.55 -9.83
C LYS A 47 -4.72 -18.68 -9.20
N ILE A 48 -5.76 -18.78 -10.03
CA ILE A 48 -7.12 -19.03 -9.52
C ILE A 48 -7.21 -20.49 -9.06
N GLN A 49 -7.63 -20.71 -7.81
CA GLN A 49 -7.76 -22.05 -7.25
C GLN A 49 -8.71 -22.93 -8.09
N GLY A 50 -8.26 -24.14 -8.40
CA GLY A 50 -9.01 -25.10 -9.22
C GLY A 50 -8.99 -24.82 -10.72
N THR A 51 -8.13 -23.91 -11.21
CA THR A 51 -7.91 -23.69 -12.65
C THR A 51 -6.43 -23.48 -12.93
N ASP A 52 -6.01 -23.55 -14.20
CA ASP A 52 -4.65 -23.18 -14.63
C ASP A 52 -4.52 -21.72 -15.10
N LYS A 53 -5.54 -20.89 -14.86
CA LYS A 53 -5.49 -19.46 -15.18
C LYS A 53 -4.54 -18.74 -14.23
N LYS A 54 -3.52 -18.08 -14.80
CA LYS A 54 -2.50 -17.29 -14.09
C LYS A 54 -2.59 -15.82 -14.50
N TYR A 55 -2.51 -14.93 -13.53
CA TYR A 55 -2.48 -13.48 -13.71
C TYR A 55 -1.14 -12.95 -13.20
N PHE A 56 -0.37 -12.35 -14.09
CA PHE A 56 0.91 -11.74 -13.75
C PHE A 56 0.70 -10.27 -13.49
N THR A 57 1.01 -9.84 -12.27
CA THR A 57 0.83 -8.47 -11.81
C THR A 57 2.13 -7.94 -11.24
N ASN A 58 2.28 -6.62 -11.26
CA ASN A 58 3.35 -5.99 -10.51
C ASN A 58 3.10 -6.24 -9.01
N CYS A 59 4.16 -6.51 -8.24
CA CYS A 59 4.10 -6.58 -6.78
C CYS A 59 3.47 -5.31 -6.14
N LYS A 60 3.50 -4.17 -6.86
CA LYS A 60 2.80 -2.92 -6.50
C LYS A 60 1.29 -3.05 -6.35
N GLN A 61 0.66 -3.88 -7.17
CA GLN A 61 -0.80 -4.04 -7.22
C GLN A 61 -1.28 -5.34 -6.57
N TRP A 62 -0.37 -6.24 -6.21
CA TRP A 62 -0.73 -7.53 -5.65
C TRP A 62 -1.42 -7.39 -4.29
N TYR A 63 -2.61 -7.99 -4.18
CA TYR A 63 -3.44 -8.06 -2.99
C TYR A 63 -4.18 -9.40 -2.98
N HIS A 64 -4.46 -9.97 -1.81
CA HIS A 64 -5.30 -11.16 -1.67
C HIS A 64 -6.74 -10.85 -2.06
N ARG A 65 -7.01 -10.85 -3.38
CA ARG A 65 -8.33 -10.68 -3.96
C ARG A 65 -8.80 -12.01 -4.52
N LYS A 66 -10.13 -12.16 -4.48
CA LYS A 66 -10.81 -13.23 -5.20
C LYS A 66 -10.95 -12.78 -6.66
N ILE A 67 -10.64 -13.67 -7.60
CA ILE A 67 -10.93 -13.47 -9.02
C ILE A 67 -12.15 -14.33 -9.35
N CYS A 68 -13.20 -13.71 -9.88
CA CYS A 68 -14.48 -14.38 -10.15
C CYS A 68 -15.04 -15.13 -8.92
N GLY A 69 -14.91 -14.55 -7.72
CA GLY A 69 -15.37 -15.16 -6.46
C GLY A 69 -14.48 -16.30 -5.93
N LYS A 70 -13.46 -16.74 -6.68
CA LYS A 70 -12.53 -17.78 -6.27
C LYS A 70 -11.24 -17.19 -5.67
N PRO A 71 -10.70 -17.75 -4.58
CA PRO A 71 -9.43 -17.30 -4.02
C PRO A 71 -8.27 -17.54 -5.00
N THR A 72 -7.19 -16.77 -4.81
CA THR A 72 -5.96 -16.88 -5.58
C THR A 72 -4.79 -17.27 -4.69
N THR A 73 -3.90 -18.10 -5.23
CA THR A 73 -2.58 -18.43 -4.65
C THR A 73 -1.48 -17.71 -5.40
#